data_AF-A0A849M4Y3-F1
#
_entry.id   AF-A0A849M4Y3-F1
#
_cell.length_a   1.000
_cell.length_b   1.000
_cell.length_c   1.000
_cell.angle_alpha   90.00
_cell.angle_beta   90.00
_cell.angle_gamma   90.00
#
_symmetry.space_group_name_H-M   'P 1'
#
loop_
_entity.id
_entity.type
_entity.pdbx_description
1 polymer ?
#
loop_
_entity_poly.entity_id
_entity_poly.type
_entity_poly.pdbx_seq_one_letter_code
_entity_poly.pdbx_strand_id
1 'polypeptide(L)'
;MKKIFKFFKDIDKIQRQKAIDDLEWEIQELKHIFALTTMGTFIGIPSIPLSIAFELIPDMKEEFTIMLSKTNTAHNPLSDQFSKLDVI
;
A
#
# COMPACT_ATOMS: atom_id res chain seq x y z
N MET A 1 11.87 -13.91 42.00
CA MET A 1 11.64 -12.47 41.73
C MET A 1 12.28 -11.96 40.43
N LYS A 2 13.59 -12.15 40.15
CA LYS A 2 14.23 -11.63 38.91
C LYS A 2 13.61 -12.09 37.58
N LYS A 3 13.06 -13.32 37.50
CA LYS A 3 12.36 -13.83 36.31
C LYS A 3 11.10 -13.05 35.98
N ILE A 4 10.28 -12.71 36.99
CA ILE A 4 9.03 -11.97 36.80
C ILE A 4 9.33 -10.57 36.24
N PHE A 5 10.32 -9.88 36.79
CA PHE A 5 10.72 -8.56 36.28
C PHE A 5 11.23 -8.60 34.84
N LYS A 6 11.94 -9.67 34.46
CA LYS A 6 12.36 -9.89 33.08
C LYS A 6 11.17 -10.14 32.14
N PHE A 7 10.22 -10.98 32.56
CA PHE A 7 8.98 -11.22 31.82
C PHE A 7 8.17 -9.94 31.59
N PHE A 8 8.00 -9.08 32.60
CA PHE A 8 7.33 -7.78 32.42
C PHE A 8 8.06 -6.87 31.44
N LYS A 9 9.40 -6.85 31.46
CA LYS A 9 10.22 -6.08 30.51
C LYS A 9 10.11 -6.63 29.08
N ASP A 10 10.03 -7.94 28.92
CA ASP A 10 9.88 -8.58 27.62
C ASP A 10 8.46 -8.31 27.04
N ILE A 11 7.43 -8.30 27.90
CA ILE A 11 6.06 -7.94 27.51
C ILE A 11 5.97 -6.46 27.08
N ASP A 12 6.57 -5.52 27.82
CA ASP A 12 6.57 -4.10 27.45
C ASP A 12 7.22 -3.87 26.08
N LYS A 13 8.32 -4.56 25.80
CA LYS A 13 8.97 -4.52 24.48
C LYS A 13 8.06 -5.03 23.37
N ILE A 14 7.39 -6.15 23.58
CA ILE A 14 6.47 -6.74 22.59
C ILE A 14 5.29 -5.78 22.32
N GLN A 15 4.72 -5.18 23.37
CA GLN A 15 3.62 -4.23 23.21
C GLN A 15 4.05 -2.99 22.44
N ARG A 16 5.24 -2.45 22.72
CA ARG A 16 5.80 -1.32 21.99
C ARG A 16 6.05 -1.66 20.52
N GLN A 17 6.64 -2.83 20.26
CA GLN A 17 6.88 -3.28 18.89
C GLN A 17 5.57 -3.41 18.12
N LYS A 18 4.56 -4.05 18.73
CA LYS A 18 3.24 -4.17 18.12
C LYS A 18 2.63 -2.82 17.77
N ALA A 19 2.72 -1.85 18.68
CA ALA A 19 2.21 -0.50 18.42
C ALA A 19 2.94 0.21 17.26
N ILE A 20 4.24 -0.04 17.09
CA ILE A 20 5.01 0.45 15.95
C ILE A 20 4.56 -0.23 14.66
N ASP A 21 4.43 -1.56 14.67
CA ASP A 21 3.98 -2.34 13.52
C ASP A 21 2.57 -1.91 13.06
N ASP A 22 1.67 -1.68 14.02
CA ASP A 22 0.30 -1.19 13.76
C ASP A 22 0.34 0.21 13.10
N LEU A 23 1.17 1.13 13.61
CA LEU A 23 1.34 2.47 13.02
C LEU A 23 1.96 2.44 11.63
N GLU A 24 2.95 1.58 11.40
CA GLU A 24 3.56 1.41 10.07
C GLU A 24 2.52 0.92 9.06
N TRP A 25 1.65 -0.02 9.47
CA TRP A 25 0.54 -0.49 8.65
C TRP A 25 -0.47 0.63 8.35
N GLU A 26 -0.86 1.42 9.35
CA GLU A 26 -1.79 2.55 9.16
C GLU A 26 -1.22 3.59 8.19
N ILE A 27 0.08 3.91 8.29
CA ILE A 27 0.75 4.84 7.37
C ILE A 27 0.74 4.29 5.94
N GLN A 28 0.99 2.99 5.74
CA GLN A 28 0.90 2.39 4.41
C GLN A 28 -0.51 2.47 3.85
N GLU A 29 -1.53 2.21 4.66
CA GLU A 29 -2.91 2.28 4.19
C GLU A 29 -3.33 3.71 3.83
N LEU A 30 -2.90 4.70 4.61
CA LEU A 30 -3.10 6.12 4.27
C LEU A 30 -2.41 6.49 2.96
N LYS A 31 -1.21 5.97 2.68
CA LYS A 31 -0.54 6.16 1.38
C LYS A 31 -1.34 5.55 0.23
N HIS A 32 -1.90 4.36 0.39
CA HIS A 32 -2.74 3.74 -0.63
C HIS A 32 -3.99 4.56 -0.92
N ILE A 33 -4.70 5.03 0.11
CA ILE A 33 -5.89 5.88 -0.03
C ILE A 33 -5.53 7.21 -0.69
N PHE A 34 -4.41 7.81 -0.29
CA PHE A 34 -3.92 9.06 -0.86
C PHE A 34 -3.52 8.90 -2.35
N ALA A 35 -2.86 7.80 -2.70
CA ALA A 35 -2.56 7.45 -4.09
C ALA A 35 -3.86 7.26 -4.90
N LEU A 36 -4.86 6.57 -4.36
CA LEU A 36 -6.15 6.34 -5.02
C LEU A 36 -6.92 7.65 -5.24
N THR A 37 -6.93 8.57 -4.27
CA THR A 37 -7.65 9.85 -4.41
C THR A 37 -6.93 10.81 -5.36
N THR A 38 -5.59 10.85 -5.30
CA THR A 38 -4.78 11.66 -6.22
C THR A 38 -4.86 11.13 -7.65
N MET A 39 -4.65 9.82 -7.84
CA MET A 39 -4.65 9.19 -9.16
C MET A 39 -6.06 8.97 -9.72
N GLY A 40 -7.03 8.73 -8.84
CA GLY A 40 -8.45 8.57 -9.15
C GLY A 40 -9.03 9.77 -9.91
N THR A 41 -8.54 10.96 -9.58
CA THR A 41 -8.92 12.20 -10.27
C THR A 41 -8.59 12.16 -11.78
N PHE A 42 -7.54 11.44 -12.20
CA PHE A 42 -7.18 11.29 -13.62
C PHE A 42 -7.99 10.23 -14.37
N ILE A 43 -8.65 9.31 -13.67
CA ILE A 43 -9.52 8.28 -14.26
C ILE A 43 -11.01 8.60 -14.12
N GLY A 44 -11.35 9.84 -13.74
CA GLY A 44 -12.73 10.30 -13.65
C GLY A 44 -13.43 10.03 -12.32
N ILE A 45 -12.68 9.70 -11.25
CA ILE A 45 -13.18 9.66 -9.87
C ILE A 45 -12.78 11.00 -9.21
N PRO A 46 -13.63 12.04 -9.28
CA PRO A 46 -13.26 13.38 -8.80
C PRO A 46 -13.13 13.35 -7.28
N SER A 47 -11.89 13.32 -6.79
CA SER A 47 -11.59 13.22 -5.35
C SER A 47 -10.93 14.49 -4.83
N ILE A 48 -10.15 15.19 -5.67
CA ILE A 48 -9.48 16.44 -5.33
C ILE A 48 -9.39 17.34 -6.59
N PRO A 49 -9.33 18.68 -6.46
CA PRO A 49 -9.13 19.56 -7.62
C PRO A 49 -7.85 19.23 -8.39
N LEU A 50 -7.94 19.21 -9.73
CA LEU A 50 -6.86 18.75 -10.62
C LEU A 50 -5.54 19.53 -10.44
N SER A 51 -5.60 20.84 -10.19
CA SER A 51 -4.42 21.66 -9.93
C SER A 51 -3.61 21.17 -8.73
N ILE A 52 -4.32 20.78 -7.65
CA ILE A 52 -3.70 20.23 -6.44
C ILE A 52 -3.18 18.82 -6.71
N ALA A 53 -3.94 18.00 -7.45
CA ALA A 53 -3.50 16.66 -7.81
C ALA A 53 -2.14 16.67 -8.54
N PHE A 54 -1.94 17.61 -9.48
CA PHE A 54 -0.68 17.75 -10.21
C PHE A 54 0.51 18.09 -9.32
N GLU A 55 0.32 18.96 -8.32
CA GLU A 55 1.38 19.31 -7.36
C GLU A 55 1.79 18.12 -6.49
N LEU A 56 0.87 17.19 -6.22
CA LEU A 56 1.07 16.02 -5.36
C LEU A 56 1.56 14.76 -6.11
N ILE A 57 1.58 14.77 -7.45
CA ILE A 57 2.11 13.64 -8.25
C ILE A 57 3.54 13.25 -7.84
N PRO A 58 4.50 14.18 -7.67
CA PRO A 58 5.87 13.83 -7.34
C PRO A 58 5.98 13.04 -6.02
N ASP A 59 5.16 13.38 -5.04
CA ASP A 59 5.11 12.69 -3.74
C ASP A 59 4.58 11.25 -3.88
N MET A 60 3.80 10.98 -4.93
CA MET A 60 3.18 9.68 -5.25
C MET A 60 3.99 8.79 -6.19
N LYS A 61 5.23 9.18 -6.53
CA LYS A 61 6.07 8.42 -7.47
C LYS A 61 6.27 6.96 -7.07
N GLU A 62 6.52 6.70 -5.79
CA GLU A 62 6.74 5.34 -5.28
C GLU A 62 5.46 4.49 -5.42
N GLU A 63 4.34 4.98 -4.92
CA GLU A 63 3.04 4.29 -5.00
C GLU A 63 2.60 4.06 -6.44
N PHE A 64 2.82 5.03 -7.33
CA PHE A 64 2.55 4.87 -8.76
C PHE A 64 3.38 3.75 -9.39
N THR A 65 4.66 3.64 -9.01
CA THR A 65 5.54 2.54 -9.46
C THR A 65 5.04 1.19 -8.95
N ILE A 66 4.61 1.12 -7.68
CA ILE A 66 4.04 -0.09 -7.09
C ILE A 66 2.75 -0.48 -7.81
N MET A 67 1.84 0.46 -8.06
CA MET A 67 0.60 0.23 -8.81
C MET A 67 0.88 -0.33 -10.21
N LEU A 68 1.81 0.28 -10.96
CA LEU A 68 2.20 -0.20 -12.29
C LEU A 68 2.77 -1.61 -12.26
N SER A 69 3.64 -1.91 -11.28
CA SER A 69 4.21 -3.25 -11.14
C SER A 69 3.14 -4.30 -10.85
N LYS A 70 2.17 -4.00 -9.97
CA LYS A 70 1.03 -4.88 -9.67
C LYS A 70 0.15 -5.11 -10.90
N THR A 71 -0.14 -4.07 -11.69
CA THR A 71 -0.90 -4.21 -12.95
C THR A 71 -0.17 -5.10 -13.95
N ASN A 72 1.15 -4.91 -14.12
CA ASN A 72 1.95 -5.74 -15.01
C ASN A 72 1.97 -7.22 -14.55
N THR A 73 2.16 -7.45 -13.25
CA THR A 73 2.09 -8.79 -12.66
C THR A 73 0.69 -9.40 -12.74
N ALA A 74 -0.39 -8.62 -12.70
CA ALA A 74 -1.75 -9.14 -12.87
C ALA A 74 -2.08 -9.49 -14.33
N HIS A 75 -1.48 -8.77 -15.28
CA HIS A 75 -1.70 -9.01 -16.71
C HIS A 75 -1.04 -10.32 -17.18
N ASN A 76 0.15 -10.65 -16.70
CA ASN A 76 0.88 -11.85 -17.12
C ASN A 76 0.11 -13.18 -16.85
N PRO A 77 -0.42 -13.45 -15.64
CA PRO A 77 -1.17 -14.67 -15.33
C PRO A 77 -2.50 -14.78 -16.10
N LEU A 78 -3.20 -13.65 -16.30
CA LEU A 78 -4.44 -13.64 -17.08
C LEU A 78 -4.15 -13.87 -18.56
N SER A 79 -3.12 -13.22 -19.10
CA SER A 79 -2.66 -13.42 -20.48
C SER A 79 -2.29 -14.88 -20.74
N ASP A 80 -1.60 -15.53 -19.79
CA ASP A 80 -1.27 -16.97 -19.88
C ASP A 80 -2.51 -17.88 -19.82
N GLN A 81 -3.57 -17.47 -19.10
CA GLN A 81 -4.84 -18.21 -19.06
C GLN A 81 -5.62 -18.04 -20.37
N PHE A 82 -5.76 -16.81 -20.88
CA PHE A 82 -6.43 -16.56 -22.15
C PHE A 82 -5.69 -17.20 -23.33
N SER A 83 -4.36 -17.19 -23.33
CA SER A 83 -3.55 -17.86 -24.35
C SER A 83 -3.77 -19.38 -24.40
N LYS A 84 -4.21 -20.02 -23.31
CA LYS A 84 -4.57 -21.45 -23.31
C LYS A 84 -5.97 -21.72 -23.86
N LEU A 85 -6.86 -20.72 -23.80
CA LEU A 85 -8.23 -20.83 -24.28
C LEU A 85 -8.32 -20.61 -25.80
N ASP A 86 -7.49 -19.73 -26.36
CA ASP A 86 -7.42 -19.47 -27.82
C ASP A 86 -6.80 -20.62 -28.64
N VAL A 87 -6.20 -21.61 -27.99
CA VAL A 87 -5.55 -22.77 -28.64
C VAL A 87 -6.52 -23.96 -28.81
N ILE A 88 -7.80 -23.81 -28.42
CA ILE A 88 -8.86 -24.82 -28.56
C ILE A 88 -9.81 -24.46 -29.70
#